data_AF-C6WAG6-F1
#
_entry.id   AF-C6WAG6-F1
#
_cell.length_a   1.000
_cell.length_b   1.000
_cell.length_c   1.000
_cell.angle_alpha   90.00
_cell.angle_beta   90.00
_cell.angle_gamma   90.00
#
_symmetry.space_group_name_H-M   'P 1'
#
loop_
_entity.id
_entity.type
_entity.pdbx_description
1 polymer ?
#
loop_
_entity_poly.entity_id
_entity_poly.type
_entity_poly.pdbx_seq_one_letter_code
_entity_poly.pdbx_strand_id
1 'polypeptide(L)'
;MLDLLAAPPDAPLLISITKLTESSGDRQVVGDALASMATSSAGLRVRFSALSWLVVLGKPFHRRAADLACDLARSATVPGFDFPYLAGLVSRLSAPLRREVADAMHKVLQASPRQVVVIARAVLKLGFGSDPVIVEALRSAFEHPVADRGAQREAGVLLARIAPTHLASVTRKVLTPEGEVTTRAWGSSVTELASMGADVILGLVALIDDETCDYRVRMTAGQRSSCVHDLARHAGPAHHVGIRPDHRDRSELPSHLRGTAAPPPQEPAHRGGTRSPGGPHPAAEDQYACRRHLGQPPAGSPQWRLC
;
A
#
# COMPACT_ATOMS: atom_id res chain seq x y z
N MET A 1 -26.41 6.92 -18.99
CA MET A 1 -25.05 7.50 -18.90
C MET A 1 -24.56 7.57 -17.45
N LEU A 2 -25.35 8.11 -16.52
CA LEU A 2 -25.02 8.15 -15.08
C LEU A 2 -24.85 6.75 -14.46
N ASP A 3 -25.69 5.78 -14.82
CA ASP A 3 -25.54 4.37 -14.37
C ASP A 3 -24.30 3.68 -14.93
N LEU A 4 -23.89 4.04 -16.16
CA LEU A 4 -22.67 3.54 -16.80
C LEU A 4 -21.40 4.05 -16.10
N LEU A 5 -21.45 5.25 -15.53
CA LEU A 5 -20.31 5.89 -14.85
C LEU A 5 -20.25 5.55 -13.36
N ALA A 6 -21.30 4.97 -12.78
CA ALA A 6 -21.34 4.56 -11.37
C ALA A 6 -20.75 3.16 -11.10
N ALA A 7 -20.50 2.37 -12.15
CA ALA A 7 -19.81 1.09 -12.03
C ALA A 7 -18.31 1.30 -11.74
N PRO A 8 -17.67 0.41 -10.96
CA PRO A 8 -16.21 0.32 -10.93
C PRO A 8 -15.68 0.11 -12.36
N PRO A 9 -14.42 0.45 -12.66
CA PRO A 9 -13.85 0.27 -13.98
C PRO A 9 -13.69 -1.22 -14.29
N ASP A 10 -14.78 -1.87 -14.67
CA ASP A 10 -14.77 -3.21 -15.23
C ASP A 10 -14.36 -3.09 -16.71
N ALA A 11 -13.59 -4.05 -17.20
CA ALA A 11 -13.04 -4.09 -18.56
C ALA A 11 -13.98 -3.65 -19.71
N PRO A 12 -15.31 -3.95 -19.71
CA PRO A 12 -16.19 -3.50 -20.78
C PRO A 12 -16.41 -1.97 -20.84
N LEU A 13 -16.35 -1.24 -19.71
CA LEU A 13 -16.52 0.23 -19.71
C LEU A 13 -15.28 0.98 -20.22
N LEU A 14 -14.09 0.39 -20.04
CA LEU A 14 -12.84 0.91 -20.60
C LEU A 14 -12.93 1.02 -22.13
N ILE A 15 -13.59 0.06 -22.78
CA ILE A 15 -13.75 0.02 -24.24
C ILE A 15 -14.72 1.11 -24.72
N SER A 16 -15.79 1.41 -23.98
CA SER A 16 -16.76 2.43 -24.38
C SER A 16 -16.24 3.86 -24.23
N ILE A 17 -15.50 4.17 -23.16
CA ILE A 17 -14.93 5.51 -22.97
C ILE A 17 -13.73 5.73 -23.88
N THR A 18 -12.89 4.72 -24.11
CA THR A 18 -11.78 4.86 -25.07
C THR A 18 -12.28 5.10 -26.50
N LYS A 19 -13.36 4.43 -26.92
CA LYS A 19 -14.02 4.69 -28.22
C LYS A 19 -14.66 6.09 -28.33
N LEU A 20 -15.08 6.69 -27.22
CA LEU A 20 -15.64 8.06 -27.19
C LEU A 20 -14.55 9.15 -27.15
N THR A 21 -13.26 8.79 -27.25
CA THR A 21 -12.13 9.69 -27.03
C THR A 21 -11.12 9.71 -28.19
N GLU A 22 -11.57 9.29 -29.37
CA GLU A 22 -10.75 9.17 -30.59
C GLU A 22 -10.15 10.53 -31.01
N SER A 23 -10.85 11.65 -30.74
CA SER A 23 -10.33 13.02 -30.89
C SER A 23 -9.88 13.64 -29.55
N SER A 24 -8.93 14.58 -29.61
CA SER A 24 -8.55 15.41 -28.46
C SER A 24 -9.70 16.30 -27.97
N GLY A 25 -10.57 16.75 -28.88
CA GLY A 25 -11.78 17.53 -28.56
C GLY A 25 -12.77 16.71 -27.72
N ASP A 26 -13.03 15.46 -28.13
CA ASP A 26 -13.95 14.57 -27.42
C ASP A 26 -13.41 14.22 -26.02
N ARG A 27 -12.08 14.03 -25.90
CA ARG A 27 -11.42 13.86 -24.60
C ARG A 27 -11.64 15.03 -23.66
N GLN A 28 -11.56 16.26 -24.17
CA GLN A 28 -11.75 17.44 -23.34
C GLN A 28 -13.19 17.54 -22.85
N VAL A 29 -14.18 17.34 -23.73
CA VAL A 29 -15.61 17.36 -23.36
C VAL A 29 -15.93 16.29 -22.31
N VAL A 30 -15.42 15.06 -22.50
CA VAL A 30 -15.59 13.98 -21.52
C VAL A 30 -14.91 14.34 -20.20
N GLY A 31 -13.70 14.89 -20.23
CA GLY A 31 -12.97 15.34 -19.03
C GLY A 31 -13.73 16.42 -18.25
N ASP A 32 -14.33 17.39 -18.94
CA ASP A 32 -15.13 18.45 -18.33
C ASP A 32 -16.40 17.89 -17.67
N ALA A 33 -17.08 16.96 -18.34
CA ALA A 33 -18.26 16.29 -17.78
C ALA A 33 -17.93 15.47 -16.52
N LEU A 34 -16.84 14.70 -16.55
CA LEU A 34 -16.38 13.91 -15.40
C LEU A 34 -15.98 14.80 -14.22
N ALA A 35 -15.30 15.92 -14.47
CA ALA A 35 -14.96 16.85 -13.42
C ALA A 35 -16.20 17.48 -12.78
N SER A 36 -17.20 17.87 -13.57
CA SER A 36 -18.48 18.36 -13.07
C SER A 36 -19.18 17.32 -12.19
N MET A 37 -19.18 16.05 -12.61
CA MET A 37 -19.71 14.95 -11.80
C MET A 37 -18.96 14.76 -10.49
N ALA A 38 -17.63 14.87 -10.49
CA ALA A 38 -16.81 14.74 -9.28
C ALA A 38 -17.08 15.86 -8.25
N THR A 39 -17.46 17.06 -8.71
CA THR A 39 -17.85 18.19 -7.84
C THR A 39 -19.33 18.25 -7.50
N SER A 40 -20.16 17.41 -8.11
CA SER A 40 -21.60 17.43 -7.91
C SER A 40 -22.03 16.96 -6.51
N SER A 41 -23.32 17.14 -6.19
CA SER A 41 -23.97 16.60 -5.00
C SER A 41 -24.27 15.09 -5.08
N ALA A 42 -23.81 14.40 -6.13
CA ALA A 42 -23.98 12.96 -6.26
C ALA A 42 -23.27 12.20 -5.12
N GLY A 43 -23.69 10.96 -4.88
CA GLY A 43 -23.07 10.09 -3.87
C GLY A 43 -21.58 9.87 -4.11
N LEU A 44 -20.82 9.60 -3.03
CA LEU A 44 -19.36 9.42 -3.07
C LEU A 44 -18.90 8.41 -4.14
N ARG A 45 -19.67 7.33 -4.35
CA ARG A 45 -19.38 6.34 -5.39
C ARG A 45 -19.30 6.95 -6.79
N VAL A 46 -20.27 7.79 -7.16
CA VAL A 46 -20.31 8.46 -8.48
C VAL A 46 -19.13 9.43 -8.62
N ARG A 47 -18.86 10.19 -7.56
CA ARG A 47 -17.76 11.16 -7.53
C ARG A 47 -16.39 10.49 -7.65
N PHE A 48 -16.21 9.36 -6.96
CA PHE A 48 -15.01 8.54 -7.04
C PHE A 48 -14.83 7.87 -8.41
N SER A 49 -15.90 7.32 -9.00
CA SER A 49 -15.81 6.77 -10.35
C SER A 49 -15.43 7.85 -11.37
N ALA A 50 -16.01 9.05 -11.28
CA ALA A 50 -15.66 10.16 -12.15
C ALA A 50 -14.17 10.56 -12.01
N LEU A 51 -13.67 10.62 -10.77
CA LEU A 51 -12.26 10.85 -10.49
C LEU A 51 -11.35 9.75 -11.09
N SER A 52 -11.75 8.48 -10.95
CA SER A 52 -11.02 7.35 -11.55
C SER A 52 -10.90 7.49 -13.06
N TRP A 53 -12.00 7.88 -13.73
CA TRP A 53 -12.01 8.07 -15.17
C TRP A 53 -11.13 9.24 -15.62
N LEU A 54 -11.07 10.34 -14.86
CA LEU A 54 -10.12 11.43 -15.13
C LEU A 54 -8.66 10.95 -15.08
N VAL A 55 -8.31 10.06 -14.14
CA VAL A 55 -6.97 9.47 -14.09
C VAL A 55 -6.70 8.59 -15.31
N VAL A 56 -7.71 7.82 -15.76
CA VAL A 56 -7.64 6.93 -16.93
C VAL A 56 -7.53 7.70 -18.25
N LEU A 57 -8.19 8.85 -18.39
CA LEU A 57 -8.08 9.71 -19.57
C LEU A 57 -6.64 10.23 -19.81
N GLY A 58 -5.80 10.19 -18.77
CA GLY A 58 -4.36 10.33 -18.88
C GLY A 58 -3.82 11.69 -18.44
N LYS A 59 -2.54 11.90 -18.73
CA LYS A 59 -1.71 13.00 -18.18
C LYS A 59 -2.36 14.40 -18.24
N PRO A 60 -3.05 14.82 -19.32
CA PRO A 60 -3.66 16.14 -19.37
C PRO A 60 -4.68 16.40 -18.26
N PHE A 61 -5.32 15.36 -17.74
CA PHE A 61 -6.38 15.45 -16.73
C PHE A 61 -5.89 15.14 -15.30
N HIS A 62 -4.63 14.71 -15.16
CA HIS A 62 -4.05 14.30 -13.86
C HIS A 62 -4.03 15.43 -12.84
N ARG A 63 -3.72 16.66 -13.26
CA ARG A 63 -3.74 17.82 -12.36
C ARG A 63 -5.15 18.05 -11.81
N ARG A 64 -6.15 18.09 -12.70
CA ARG A 64 -7.55 18.26 -12.32
C ARG A 64 -8.05 17.14 -11.43
N ALA A 65 -7.66 15.89 -11.69
CA ALA A 65 -7.96 14.77 -10.80
C ALA A 65 -7.34 14.98 -9.40
N ALA A 66 -6.09 15.44 -9.31
CA ALA A 66 -5.46 15.73 -8.04
C ALA A 66 -6.20 16.84 -7.26
N ASP A 67 -6.56 17.94 -7.93
CA ASP A 67 -7.27 19.06 -7.30
C ASP A 67 -8.63 18.60 -6.75
N LEU A 68 -9.39 17.83 -7.53
CA LEU A 68 -10.67 17.25 -7.11
C LEU A 68 -10.53 16.24 -5.96
N ALA A 69 -9.47 15.43 -5.97
CA ALA A 69 -9.16 14.52 -4.88
C ALA A 69 -8.82 15.28 -3.59
N CYS A 70 -8.08 16.39 -3.69
CA CYS A 70 -7.80 17.25 -2.55
C CYS A 70 -9.08 17.87 -1.98
N ASP A 71 -9.97 18.36 -2.85
CA ASP A 71 -11.25 18.93 -2.43
C ASP A 71 -12.14 17.89 -1.75
N LEU A 72 -12.19 16.67 -2.29
CA LEU A 72 -12.88 15.53 -1.67
C LEU A 72 -12.31 15.19 -0.30
N ALA A 73 -10.98 15.12 -0.16
CA ALA A 73 -10.32 14.84 1.10
C ALA A 73 -10.61 15.93 2.15
N ARG A 74 -10.56 17.21 1.75
CA ARG A 74 -10.88 18.35 2.64
C ARG A 74 -12.35 18.41 3.03
N SER A 75 -13.25 17.97 2.14
CA SER A 75 -14.69 17.95 2.36
C SER A 75 -15.18 16.70 3.10
N ALA A 76 -14.26 15.83 3.55
CA ALA A 76 -14.57 14.61 4.27
C ALA A 76 -15.07 14.91 5.69
N THR A 77 -16.28 15.46 5.80
CA THR A 77 -17.01 15.69 7.06
C THR A 77 -17.90 14.51 7.44
N VAL A 78 -18.05 13.54 6.54
CA VAL A 78 -18.96 12.39 6.70
C VAL A 78 -18.24 11.23 7.39
N PRO A 79 -18.79 10.68 8.49
CA PRO A 79 -18.35 9.39 9.02
C PRO A 79 -18.44 8.32 7.93
N GLY A 80 -17.30 7.70 7.58
CA GLY A 80 -17.25 6.67 6.53
C GLY A 80 -16.63 7.11 5.20
N PHE A 81 -16.02 8.29 5.11
CA PHE A 81 -15.18 8.64 3.95
C PHE A 81 -14.00 7.67 3.80
N ASP A 82 -13.89 7.01 2.65
CA ASP A 82 -12.87 6.00 2.38
C ASP A 82 -11.59 6.62 1.80
N PHE A 83 -10.74 7.14 2.69
CA PHE A 83 -9.42 7.68 2.30
C PHE A 83 -8.53 6.64 1.59
N PRO A 84 -8.43 5.37 2.03
CA PRO A 84 -7.65 4.34 1.33
C PRO A 84 -8.12 4.06 -0.10
N TYR A 85 -9.42 4.12 -0.35
CA TYR A 85 -9.98 3.98 -1.69
C TYR A 85 -9.62 5.18 -2.55
N LEU A 86 -9.83 6.42 -2.06
CA LEU A 86 -9.41 7.64 -2.76
C LEU A 86 -7.92 7.61 -3.13
N ALA A 87 -7.05 7.25 -2.18
CA ALA A 87 -5.61 7.09 -2.42
C ALA A 87 -5.30 6.03 -3.51
N GLY A 88 -6.13 4.99 -3.62
CA GLY A 88 -6.02 4.00 -4.69
C GLY A 88 -6.27 4.58 -6.07
N LEU A 89 -7.31 5.41 -6.21
CA LEU A 89 -7.67 6.03 -7.49
C LEU A 89 -6.55 6.93 -8.02
N VAL A 90 -5.93 7.70 -7.13
CA VAL A 90 -4.87 8.64 -7.49
C VAL A 90 -3.45 8.08 -7.37
N SER A 91 -3.31 6.78 -7.06
CA SER A 91 -1.99 6.14 -6.91
C SER A 91 -1.14 6.16 -8.19
N ARG A 92 -1.78 6.30 -9.36
CA ARG A 92 -1.13 6.39 -10.67
C ARG A 92 -0.68 7.80 -11.06
N LEU A 93 -1.00 8.82 -10.25
CA LEU A 93 -0.55 10.18 -10.48
C LEU A 93 0.96 10.30 -10.23
N SER A 94 1.57 11.36 -10.77
CA SER A 94 2.97 11.68 -10.50
C SER A 94 3.21 11.94 -9.01
N ALA A 95 4.44 11.73 -8.54
CA ALA A 95 4.79 11.92 -7.13
C ALA A 95 4.40 13.32 -6.57
N PRO A 96 4.60 14.44 -7.29
CA PRO A 96 4.16 15.76 -6.80
C PRO A 96 2.65 15.84 -6.57
N LEU A 97 1.84 15.33 -7.50
CA LEU A 97 0.38 15.36 -7.35
C LEU A 97 -0.11 14.44 -6.23
N ARG A 98 0.52 13.27 -6.06
CA ARG A 98 0.22 12.38 -4.93
C ARG A 98 0.56 13.04 -3.60
N ARG A 99 1.63 13.84 -3.55
CA ARG A 99 2.02 14.59 -2.34
C ARG A 99 0.97 15.64 -1.98
N GLU A 100 0.48 16.41 -2.95
CA GLU A 100 -0.58 17.39 -2.69
C GLU A 100 -1.86 16.75 -2.12
N VAL A 101 -2.23 15.56 -2.61
CA VAL A 101 -3.35 14.80 -2.05
C VAL A 101 -3.05 14.31 -0.63
N ALA A 102 -1.84 13.81 -0.36
CA ALA A 102 -1.42 13.42 0.99
C ALA A 102 -1.47 14.60 1.96
N ASP A 103 -0.99 15.78 1.55
CA ASP A 103 -1.04 17.00 2.35
C ASP A 103 -2.48 17.44 2.64
N ALA A 104 -3.39 17.26 1.69
CA ALA A 104 -4.82 17.48 1.92
C ALA A 104 -5.41 16.51 2.96
N MET A 105 -4.98 15.24 2.95
CA MET A 105 -5.36 14.25 3.96
C MET A 105 -4.78 14.57 5.34
N HIS A 106 -3.55 15.10 5.42
CA HIS A 106 -2.93 15.55 6.69
C HIS A 106 -3.76 16.64 7.36
N LYS A 107 -4.29 17.60 6.58
CA LYS A 107 -5.09 18.71 7.09
C LYS A 107 -6.41 18.29 7.75
N VAL A 108 -6.90 17.09 7.43
CA VAL A 108 -8.15 16.52 7.99
C VAL A 108 -7.87 15.38 8.97
N LEU A 109 -6.63 15.26 9.44
CA LEU A 109 -6.25 14.31 10.47
C LEU A 109 -6.89 14.75 11.80
N GLN A 110 -8.09 14.25 12.06
CA GLN A 110 -8.84 14.52 13.29
C GLN A 110 -8.41 13.59 14.42
N ALA A 111 -8.71 14.03 15.65
CA ALA A 111 -8.20 13.46 16.91
C ALA A 111 -8.60 11.99 17.21
N SER A 112 -9.50 11.37 16.45
CA SER A 112 -9.88 9.99 16.77
C SER A 112 -8.81 8.98 16.29
N PRO A 113 -8.36 8.05 17.15
CA PRO A 113 -7.36 7.04 16.79
C PRO A 113 -7.74 6.21 15.55
N ARG A 114 -9.03 5.94 15.37
CA ARG A 114 -9.53 5.20 14.21
C ARG A 114 -9.33 5.99 12.91
N GLN A 115 -9.63 7.28 12.92
CA GLN A 115 -9.46 8.12 11.74
C GLN A 115 -7.98 8.31 11.39
N VAL A 116 -7.11 8.45 12.40
CA VAL A 116 -5.65 8.47 12.21
C VAL A 116 -5.19 7.22 11.45
N VAL A 117 -5.61 6.03 11.86
CA VAL A 117 -5.26 4.77 11.18
C VAL A 117 -5.72 4.77 9.72
N VAL A 118 -6.96 5.18 9.45
CA VAL A 118 -7.53 5.20 8.10
C VAL A 118 -6.76 6.16 7.19
N ILE A 119 -6.47 7.37 7.67
CA ILE A 119 -5.71 8.38 6.92
C ILE A 119 -4.26 7.93 6.72
N ALA A 120 -3.61 7.40 7.75
CA ALA A 120 -2.23 6.92 7.66
C ALA A 120 -2.06 5.80 6.62
N ARG A 121 -3.02 4.86 6.53
CA ARG A 121 -3.03 3.83 5.47
C ARG A 121 -3.11 4.45 4.07
N ALA A 122 -3.95 5.48 3.91
CA ALA A 122 -4.10 6.18 2.65
C ALA A 122 -2.82 6.91 2.25
N VAL A 123 -2.20 7.64 3.18
CA VAL A 123 -0.94 8.37 2.96
C VAL A 123 0.22 7.41 2.68
N LEU A 124 0.30 6.29 3.40
CA LEU A 124 1.27 5.23 3.13
C LEU A 124 1.09 4.66 1.70
N LYS A 125 -0.14 4.44 1.25
CA LYS A 125 -0.45 4.01 -0.12
C LYS A 125 -0.05 5.03 -1.18
N LEU A 126 -0.04 6.32 -0.84
CA LEU A 126 0.50 7.40 -1.69
C LEU A 126 2.04 7.50 -1.64
N GLY A 127 2.70 6.73 -0.78
CA GLY A 127 4.16 6.69 -0.67
C GLY A 127 4.76 7.76 0.26
N PHE A 128 3.94 8.36 1.14
CA PHE A 128 4.39 9.43 2.06
C PHE A 128 4.15 9.06 3.53
N GLY A 129 4.09 7.77 3.86
CA GLY A 129 3.79 7.31 5.22
C GLY A 129 4.85 7.65 6.27
N SER A 130 6.08 7.97 5.86
CA SER A 130 7.19 8.33 6.77
C SER A 130 7.22 9.83 7.13
N ASP A 131 6.19 10.60 6.79
CA ASP A 131 6.07 11.99 7.22
C ASP A 131 6.04 12.07 8.75
N PRO A 132 6.85 12.94 9.40
CA PRO A 132 6.84 13.14 10.85
C PRO A 132 5.44 13.37 11.43
N VAL A 133 4.55 14.06 10.71
CA VAL A 133 3.17 14.31 11.15
C VAL A 133 2.38 13.02 11.28
N ILE A 134 2.56 12.07 10.35
CA ILE A 134 1.90 10.75 10.39
C ILE A 134 2.48 9.87 11.48
N VAL A 135 3.81 9.87 11.64
CA VAL A 135 4.49 9.12 12.71
C VAL A 135 3.97 9.57 14.07
N GLU A 136 3.92 10.88 14.31
CA GLU A 136 3.47 11.46 15.58
C GLU A 136 1.98 11.18 15.83
N ALA A 137 1.14 11.32 14.80
CA ALA A 137 -0.27 10.97 14.89
C ALA A 137 -0.49 9.49 15.27
N LEU A 138 0.24 8.57 14.63
CA LEU A 138 0.15 7.14 14.92
C LEU A 138 0.66 6.81 16.32
N ARG A 139 1.72 7.46 16.78
CA ARG A 139 2.23 7.35 18.15
C ARG A 139 1.17 7.78 19.16
N SER A 140 0.57 8.95 18.96
CA SER A 140 -0.52 9.45 19.80
C SER A 140 -1.72 8.49 19.80
N ALA A 141 -2.12 7.96 18.63
CA ALA A 141 -3.22 7.00 18.53
C ALA A 141 -2.93 5.66 19.23
N PHE A 142 -1.68 5.20 19.18
CA PHE A 142 -1.22 3.98 19.85
C PHE A 142 -1.15 4.12 21.38
N GLU A 143 -0.83 5.33 21.86
CA GLU A 143 -0.73 5.65 23.29
C GLU A 143 -2.06 6.12 23.90
N HIS A 144 -3.06 6.44 23.09
CA HIS A 144 -4.31 7.06 23.53
C HIS A 144 -5.10 6.18 24.52
N PRO A 145 -5.26 6.58 25.81
CA PRO A 145 -5.67 5.67 26.89
C PRO A 145 -7.09 5.09 26.77
N VAL A 146 -8.02 5.83 26.13
CA VAL A 146 -9.44 5.44 25.99
C VAL A 146 -9.78 4.96 24.57
N ALA A 147 -8.77 4.74 23.74
CA ALA A 147 -8.99 4.33 22.36
C ALA A 147 -9.45 2.87 22.26
N ASP A 148 -10.27 2.57 21.25
CA ASP A 148 -10.55 1.19 20.86
C ASP A 148 -9.23 0.43 20.67
N ARG A 149 -9.13 -0.75 21.30
CA ARG A 149 -7.90 -1.56 21.28
C ARG A 149 -7.56 -2.05 19.88
N GLY A 150 -8.57 -2.26 19.02
CA GLY A 150 -8.36 -2.52 17.60
C GLY A 150 -7.61 -1.38 16.92
N ALA A 151 -8.12 -0.15 17.06
CA ALA A 151 -7.48 1.04 16.51
C ALA A 151 -6.07 1.30 17.09
N GLN A 152 -5.87 1.12 18.40
CA GLN A 152 -4.52 1.23 19.01
C GLN A 152 -3.54 0.23 18.37
N ARG A 153 -3.92 -1.04 18.28
CA ARG A 153 -3.05 -2.09 17.71
C ARG A 153 -2.73 -1.80 16.25
N GLU A 154 -3.74 -1.45 15.45
CA GLU A 154 -3.53 -1.08 14.05
C GLU A 154 -2.59 0.13 13.92
N ALA A 155 -2.74 1.15 14.78
CA ALA A 155 -1.86 2.31 14.80
C ALA A 155 -0.41 1.90 15.14
N GLY A 156 -0.23 1.05 16.15
CA GLY A 156 1.09 0.53 16.53
C GLY A 156 1.75 -0.27 15.41
N VAL A 157 1.02 -1.17 14.75
CA VAL A 157 1.56 -1.96 13.63
C VAL A 157 1.96 -1.06 12.46
N LEU A 158 1.13 -0.06 12.12
CA LEU A 158 1.49 0.92 11.10
C LEU A 158 2.71 1.75 11.50
N LEU A 159 2.79 2.19 12.76
CA LEU A 159 3.94 2.91 13.31
C LEU A 159 5.22 2.09 13.19
N ALA A 160 5.20 0.82 13.60
CA ALA A 160 6.35 -0.08 13.50
C ALA A 160 6.80 -0.30 12.05
N ARG A 161 5.85 -0.32 11.09
CA ARG A 161 6.17 -0.42 9.66
C ARG A 161 6.89 0.80 9.11
N ILE A 162 6.47 2.01 9.49
CA ILE A 162 7.02 3.26 8.95
C ILE A 162 8.24 3.77 9.74
N ALA A 163 8.33 3.39 11.01
CA ALA A 163 9.37 3.79 11.95
C ALA A 163 9.83 2.55 12.76
N PRO A 164 10.75 1.74 12.21
CA PRO A 164 11.16 0.45 12.80
C PRO A 164 11.74 0.53 14.21
N THR A 165 12.18 1.72 14.65
CA THR A 165 12.60 2.00 16.03
C THR A 165 11.52 1.69 17.06
N HIS A 166 10.24 1.71 16.68
CA HIS A 166 9.11 1.40 17.56
C HIS A 166 8.74 -0.09 17.59
N LEU A 167 9.33 -0.94 16.73
CA LEU A 167 8.92 -2.35 16.54
C LEU A 167 8.93 -3.13 17.86
N ALA A 168 9.97 -2.97 18.68
CA ALA A 168 10.09 -3.68 19.95
C ALA A 168 9.02 -3.23 20.98
N SER A 169 8.75 -1.92 21.08
CA SER A 169 7.77 -1.41 22.06
C SER A 169 6.34 -1.75 21.65
N VAL A 170 6.03 -1.65 20.36
CA VAL A 170 4.73 -2.05 19.79
C VAL A 170 4.49 -3.53 20.01
N THR A 171 5.47 -4.38 19.71
CA THR A 171 5.36 -5.83 19.89
C THR A 171 5.04 -6.20 21.33
N ARG A 172 5.76 -5.63 22.30
CA ARG A 172 5.52 -5.87 23.73
C ARG A 172 4.08 -5.53 24.12
N LYS A 173 3.57 -4.35 23.72
CA LYS A 173 2.22 -3.91 24.07
C LYS A 173 1.15 -4.77 23.37
N VAL A 174 1.35 -5.14 22.11
CA VAL A 174 0.41 -6.00 21.36
C VAL A 174 0.32 -7.40 21.94
N LEU A 175 1.42 -7.94 22.48
CA LEU A 175 1.46 -9.25 23.13
C LEU A 175 0.99 -9.23 24.58
N THR A 176 0.76 -8.06 25.18
CA THR A 176 0.18 -7.97 26.53
C THR A 176 -1.35 -8.07 26.42
N PRO A 177 -1.98 -9.10 27.01
CA PRO A 177 -3.41 -9.30 26.90
C PRO A 177 -4.13 -8.30 27.82
N GLU A 178 -4.62 -7.20 27.26
CA GLU A 178 -5.45 -6.22 27.98
C GLU A 178 -6.89 -6.21 27.42
N GLY A 179 -7.86 -6.56 28.27
CA GLY A 179 -9.29 -6.45 27.95
C GLY A 179 -9.80 -7.45 26.90
N GLU A 180 -10.95 -7.14 26.29
CA GLU A 180 -11.56 -7.99 25.28
C GLU A 180 -10.77 -7.94 23.96
N VAL A 181 -10.24 -9.09 23.54
CA VAL A 181 -9.41 -9.21 22.33
C VAL A 181 -10.19 -9.86 21.20
N THR A 182 -10.38 -9.12 20.11
CA THR A 182 -10.79 -9.70 18.83
C THR A 182 -9.66 -10.57 18.27
N THR A 183 -9.69 -11.87 18.57
CA THR A 183 -8.59 -12.82 18.32
C THR A 183 -8.11 -12.85 16.87
N ARG A 184 -9.01 -12.71 15.89
CA ARG A 184 -8.65 -12.65 14.47
C ARG A 184 -7.78 -11.43 14.14
N ALA A 185 -8.22 -10.23 14.51
CA ALA A 185 -7.51 -8.98 14.22
C ALA A 185 -6.18 -8.90 14.98
N TRP A 186 -6.16 -9.39 16.21
CA TRP A 186 -4.94 -9.54 16.99
C TRP A 186 -3.94 -10.49 16.32
N GLY A 187 -4.38 -11.70 15.92
CA GLY A 187 -3.51 -12.67 15.24
C GLY A 187 -2.92 -12.16 13.92
N SER A 188 -3.69 -11.38 13.15
CA SER A 188 -3.17 -10.67 11.96
C SER A 188 -2.09 -9.65 12.33
N SER A 189 -2.29 -8.87 13.39
CA SER A 189 -1.31 -7.89 13.88
C SER A 189 0.00 -8.57 14.31
N VAL A 190 -0.08 -9.68 15.04
CA VAL A 190 1.10 -10.47 15.45
C VAL A 190 1.85 -11.02 14.23
N THR A 191 1.13 -11.52 13.23
CA THR A 191 1.75 -12.04 12.00
C THR A 191 2.47 -10.93 11.23
N GLU A 192 1.87 -9.74 11.20
CA GLU A 192 2.44 -8.55 10.56
C GLU A 192 3.68 -8.04 11.30
N LEU A 193 3.69 -8.07 12.64
CA LEU A 193 4.90 -7.76 13.43
C LEU A 193 6.01 -8.78 13.19
N ALA A 194 5.68 -10.08 13.17
CA ALA A 194 6.64 -11.14 12.90
C ALA A 194 7.27 -11.01 11.49
N SER A 195 6.49 -10.64 10.48
CA SER A 195 7.02 -10.42 9.12
C SER A 195 7.92 -9.18 9.02
N MET A 196 7.84 -8.26 9.98
CA MET A 196 8.78 -7.15 10.14
C MET A 196 10.03 -7.52 10.97
N GLY A 197 10.16 -8.77 11.40
CA GLY A 197 11.30 -9.26 12.17
C GLY A 197 11.16 -9.12 13.69
N ALA A 198 9.96 -8.85 14.20
CA ALA A 198 9.74 -8.86 15.64
C ALA A 198 9.86 -10.29 16.21
N ASP A 199 10.57 -10.43 17.33
CA ASP A 199 10.52 -11.66 18.11
C ASP A 199 9.19 -11.71 18.88
N VAL A 200 8.27 -12.51 18.35
CA VAL A 200 6.95 -12.74 18.94
C VAL A 200 6.85 -14.09 19.64
N ILE A 201 7.81 -15.01 19.42
CA ILE A 201 7.67 -16.41 19.83
C ILE A 201 7.63 -16.53 21.35
N LEU A 202 8.57 -15.89 22.06
CA LEU A 202 8.61 -15.96 23.51
C LEU A 202 7.33 -15.39 24.16
N GLY A 203 6.81 -14.29 23.63
CA GLY A 203 5.55 -13.72 24.13
C GLY A 203 4.33 -14.58 23.79
N LEU A 204 4.31 -15.25 22.64
CA LEU A 204 3.24 -16.20 22.30
C LEU A 204 3.27 -17.44 23.19
N VAL A 205 4.45 -17.98 23.53
CA VAL A 205 4.60 -19.09 24.47
C VAL A 205 4.10 -18.69 25.85
N ALA A 206 4.51 -17.52 26.35
CA ALA A 206 4.03 -17.01 27.63
C ALA A 206 2.50 -16.90 27.69
N LEU A 207 1.84 -16.49 26.59
CA LEU A 207 0.38 -16.44 26.50
C LEU A 207 -0.28 -17.83 26.46
N ILE A 208 0.38 -18.84 25.91
CA ILE A 208 -0.13 -20.22 25.87
C ILE A 208 -0.13 -20.81 27.29
N ASP A 209 0.94 -20.54 28.03
CA ASP A 209 1.16 -21.07 29.39
C ASP A 209 0.41 -20.27 30.47
N ASP A 210 -0.10 -19.08 30.16
CA ASP A 210 -0.91 -18.27 31.07
C ASP A 210 -2.35 -18.81 31.19
N GLU A 211 -2.59 -19.58 32.26
CA GLU A 211 -3.90 -20.17 32.55
C GLU A 211 -5.00 -19.13 32.78
N THR A 212 -4.64 -17.90 33.17
CA THR A 212 -5.58 -16.80 33.41
C THR A 212 -6.01 -16.09 32.13
N CYS A 213 -5.27 -16.31 31.04
CA CYS A 213 -5.59 -15.75 29.73
C CYS A 213 -6.80 -16.45 29.10
N ASP A 214 -7.62 -15.68 28.38
CA ASP A 214 -8.79 -16.20 27.67
C ASP A 214 -8.42 -17.36 26.73
N TYR A 215 -9.17 -18.46 26.81
CA TYR A 215 -8.90 -19.68 26.04
C TYR A 215 -8.75 -19.42 24.53
N ARG A 216 -9.53 -18.50 23.95
CA ARG A 216 -9.45 -18.18 22.52
C ARG A 216 -8.16 -17.43 22.19
N VAL A 217 -7.66 -16.60 23.11
CA VAL A 217 -6.35 -15.94 22.97
C VAL A 217 -5.24 -16.98 22.99
N ARG A 218 -5.24 -17.91 23.96
CA ARG A 218 -4.24 -19.00 24.03
C ARG A 218 -4.24 -19.89 22.79
N MET A 219 -5.43 -20.29 22.31
CA MET A 219 -5.56 -21.06 21.06
C MET A 219 -5.04 -20.30 19.85
N THR A 220 -5.34 -19.01 19.75
CA THR A 220 -4.84 -18.16 18.66
C THR A 220 -3.32 -17.99 18.77
N ALA A 221 -2.77 -17.85 19.98
CA ALA A 221 -1.33 -17.77 20.20
C ALA A 221 -0.62 -19.05 19.73
N GLY A 222 -1.16 -20.23 20.06
CA GLY A 222 -0.67 -21.53 19.56
C GLY A 222 -0.69 -21.62 18.03
N GLN A 223 -1.81 -21.24 17.40
CA GLN A 223 -1.92 -21.21 15.93
C GLN A 223 -0.88 -20.28 15.30
N ARG A 224 -0.68 -19.08 15.87
CA ARG A 224 0.27 -18.09 15.34
C ARG A 224 1.72 -18.50 15.56
N SER A 225 2.05 -19.12 16.69
CA SER A 225 3.38 -19.67 16.94
C SER A 225 3.76 -20.69 15.85
N SER A 226 2.85 -21.60 15.50
CA SER A 226 3.05 -22.54 14.38
C SER A 226 3.30 -21.81 13.05
N CYS A 227 2.46 -20.82 12.71
CA CYS A 227 2.63 -20.07 11.46
C CYS A 227 3.95 -19.29 11.39
N VAL A 228 4.40 -18.69 12.50
CA VAL A 228 5.66 -17.93 12.55
C VAL A 228 6.86 -18.87 12.42
N HIS A 229 6.81 -20.05 13.05
CA HIS A 229 7.83 -21.07 12.84
C HIS A 229 7.87 -21.56 11.39
N ASP A 230 6.73 -21.73 10.73
CA ASP A 230 6.68 -22.08 9.31
C ASP A 230 7.30 -20.97 8.45
N LEU A 231 6.97 -19.70 8.71
CA LEU A 231 7.59 -18.55 8.04
C LEU A 231 9.12 -18.55 8.18
N ALA A 232 9.63 -18.78 9.39
CA ALA A 232 11.07 -18.84 9.66
C ALA A 232 11.77 -20.01 8.94
N ARG A 233 11.10 -21.17 8.82
CA ARG A 233 11.65 -22.34 8.10
C ARG A 233 11.70 -22.13 6.59
N HIS A 234 10.73 -21.41 6.00
CA HIS A 234 10.71 -21.13 4.57
C HIS A 234 11.60 -19.95 4.17
N ALA A 235 11.93 -19.07 5.12
CA ALA A 235 12.87 -17.96 4.94
C ALA A 235 14.34 -18.38 5.19
N GLY A 236 14.74 -19.60 4.79
CA GLY A 236 16.08 -20.18 5.03
C GLY A 236 17.27 -19.22 4.76
N PRO A 237 18.47 -19.49 5.31
CA PRO A 237 19.50 -18.49 5.58
C PRO A 237 20.01 -17.79 4.31
N ALA A 238 19.36 -16.70 3.94
CA ALA A 238 19.77 -15.82 2.86
C ALA A 238 20.33 -14.53 3.46
N HIS A 239 21.66 -14.48 3.50
CA HIS A 239 22.53 -13.31 3.53
C HIS A 239 22.22 -12.18 4.53
N HIS A 240 23.15 -12.02 5.48
CA HIS A 240 23.62 -10.70 5.89
C HIS A 240 23.85 -9.81 4.67
N VAL A 241 22.84 -9.05 4.25
CA VAL A 241 23.06 -7.81 3.51
C VAL A 241 23.48 -6.80 4.56
N GLY A 242 24.78 -6.77 4.81
CA GLY A 242 25.41 -5.67 5.52
C GLY A 242 24.95 -4.37 4.87
N ILE A 243 24.36 -3.50 5.69
CA ILE A 243 24.17 -2.10 5.37
C ILE A 243 25.56 -1.57 5.01
N ARG A 244 25.84 -1.43 3.71
CA ARG A 244 26.99 -0.65 3.24
C ARG A 244 26.69 0.79 3.67
N PRO A 245 27.54 1.44 4.48
CA PRO A 245 27.43 2.87 4.69
C PRO A 245 27.68 3.56 3.34
N ASP A 246 26.73 4.41 2.95
CA ASP A 246 26.82 5.28 1.80
C ASP A 246 27.95 6.29 2.05
N HIS A 247 29.16 6.01 1.56
CA HIS A 247 30.24 6.99 1.52
C HIS A 247 29.97 7.96 0.35
N ARG A 248 29.08 8.92 0.59
CA ARG A 248 29.06 10.20 -0.12
C ARG A 248 29.28 11.31 0.88
N ASP A 249 30.56 11.49 1.21
CA ASP A 249 31.05 12.76 1.71
C ASP A 249 32.36 13.07 0.99
N ARG A 250 32.26 13.89 -0.06
CA ARG A 250 33.38 14.61 -0.67
C ARG A 250 32.89 16.02 -0.98
N SER A 251 32.79 16.81 0.07
CA SER A 251 32.92 18.25 -0.02
C SER A 251 34.33 18.60 -0.50
N GLU A 252 34.37 19.20 -1.68
CA GLU A 252 35.14 20.39 -2.06
C GLU A 252 36.30 20.82 -1.13
N LEU A 253 37.50 20.97 -1.71
CA LEU A 253 38.32 22.18 -1.65
C LEU A 253 39.41 22.12 -2.78
N PRO A 254 39.90 23.29 -3.26
CA PRO A 254 40.45 23.48 -4.60
C PRO A 254 41.97 23.31 -4.67
N SER A 255 42.50 23.10 -5.88
CA SER A 255 43.95 23.12 -6.13
C SER A 255 44.23 23.62 -7.55
N HIS A 256 44.23 24.94 -7.69
CA HIS A 256 44.98 25.63 -8.73
C HIS A 256 46.48 25.35 -8.53
N LEU A 257 47.01 24.21 -8.97
CA LEU A 257 48.46 23.97 -9.05
C LEU A 257 48.74 22.78 -9.99
N ARG A 258 49.09 23.12 -11.25
CA ARG A 258 50.02 22.41 -12.17
C ARG A 258 49.70 20.95 -12.56
N GLY A 259 49.77 20.54 -13.82
CA GLY A 259 50.25 21.18 -15.05
C GLY A 259 50.24 20.16 -16.20
N THR A 260 49.96 20.68 -17.40
CA THR A 260 50.42 20.24 -18.73
C THR A 260 50.81 18.77 -18.96
N ALA A 261 49.96 18.04 -19.70
CA ALA A 261 50.37 17.08 -20.71
C ALA A 261 49.25 16.91 -21.77
N ALA A 262 49.65 16.91 -23.04
CA ALA A 262 48.83 16.99 -24.25
C ALA A 262 48.04 15.70 -24.59
N PRO A 263 46.98 15.77 -25.44
CA PRO A 263 46.20 14.61 -25.86
C PRO A 263 46.72 14.00 -27.17
N PRO A 264 46.40 12.73 -27.46
CA PRO A 264 46.17 12.35 -28.86
C PRO A 264 45.00 11.34 -29.00
N PRO A 265 44.62 10.92 -30.21
CA PRO A 265 43.69 11.63 -31.09
C PRO A 265 42.42 10.80 -31.41
N GLN A 266 41.42 11.46 -31.99
CA GLN A 266 40.21 10.81 -32.51
C GLN A 266 40.39 10.26 -33.94
N GLU A 267 39.64 9.17 -34.19
CA GLU A 267 39.07 8.66 -35.46
C GLU A 267 39.96 7.91 -36.47
N PRO A 268 39.43 6.99 -37.32
CA PRO A 268 38.07 7.01 -37.90
C PRO A 268 37.30 5.67 -38.04
N ALA A 269 36.06 5.83 -38.52
CA ALA A 269 35.09 4.81 -38.90
C ALA A 269 35.55 3.86 -40.03
N HIS A 270 35.09 2.60 -39.98
CA HIS A 270 34.92 1.76 -41.17
C HIS A 270 33.60 0.98 -41.14
N ARG A 271 32.85 1.14 -42.25
CA ARG A 271 31.68 0.36 -42.69
C ARG A 271 32.11 -0.92 -43.41
N GLY A 272 31.23 -1.93 -43.40
CA GLY A 272 31.12 -3.02 -44.39
C GLY A 272 30.85 -4.36 -43.71
N GLY A 273 29.60 -4.87 -43.64
CA GLY A 273 29.01 -5.86 -44.59
C GLY A 273 29.32 -7.29 -44.09
N THR A 274 28.46 -8.31 -43.99
CA THR A 274 27.24 -8.74 -44.70
C THR A 274 26.57 -9.92 -43.93
N ARG A 275 25.25 -10.08 -44.13
CA ARG A 275 24.31 -11.24 -43.92
C ARG A 275 24.93 -12.66 -43.97
N SER A 276 24.40 -13.78 -43.45
CA SER A 276 23.18 -14.27 -42.73
C SER A 276 23.49 -15.78 -42.38
N PRO A 277 22.51 -16.71 -42.20
CA PRO A 277 21.69 -17.01 -41.02
C PRO A 277 21.92 -18.46 -40.49
N GLY A 278 21.43 -18.80 -39.30
CA GLY A 278 21.43 -20.20 -38.85
C GLY A 278 20.75 -20.47 -37.51
N GLY A 279 19.54 -21.07 -37.59
CA GLY A 279 19.11 -22.13 -36.66
C GLY A 279 18.31 -21.73 -35.40
N PRO A 280 17.04 -22.19 -35.28
CA PRO A 280 16.24 -22.07 -34.05
C PRO A 280 16.24 -23.38 -33.22
N HIS A 281 16.19 -23.27 -31.89
CA HIS A 281 15.77 -24.33 -30.95
C HIS A 281 15.69 -23.78 -29.51
N PRO A 282 14.91 -24.36 -28.58
CA PRO A 282 13.47 -24.62 -28.60
C PRO A 282 12.72 -24.02 -27.40
N ALA A 283 11.40 -24.22 -27.44
CA ALA A 283 10.36 -23.96 -26.47
C ALA A 283 10.69 -24.26 -24.99
N ALA A 284 10.24 -23.35 -24.12
CA ALA A 284 10.01 -23.61 -22.70
C ALA A 284 8.49 -23.75 -22.48
N GLU A 285 7.98 -24.94 -22.74
CA GLU A 285 6.75 -25.47 -22.14
C GLU A 285 7.17 -26.31 -20.93
N ASP A 286 6.76 -25.93 -19.73
CA ASP A 286 6.38 -26.81 -18.61
C ASP A 286 6.39 -26.03 -17.30
N GLN A 287 5.23 -25.54 -16.88
CA GLN A 287 4.91 -25.24 -15.48
C GLN A 287 3.39 -25.08 -15.29
N TYR A 288 2.63 -26.10 -15.71
CA TYR A 288 1.21 -26.25 -15.40
C TYR A 288 0.87 -27.73 -15.17
N ALA A 289 1.33 -28.31 -14.05
CA ALA A 289 0.79 -29.58 -13.55
C ALA A 289 1.14 -29.83 -12.08
N CYS A 290 0.34 -29.29 -11.17
CA CYS A 290 0.04 -29.94 -9.89
C CYS A 290 -1.42 -29.64 -9.54
N ARG A 291 -2.33 -30.38 -10.19
CA ARG A 291 -3.75 -30.44 -9.87
C ARG A 291 -3.98 -31.54 -8.82
N ARG A 292 -4.81 -31.20 -7.83
CA ARG A 292 -5.87 -32.03 -7.21
C ARG A 292 -5.47 -33.36 -6.55
N HIS A 293 -5.68 -33.44 -5.23
CA HIS A 293 -6.86 -34.14 -4.68
C HIS A 293 -7.06 -33.90 -3.17
N LEU A 294 -8.31 -34.17 -2.73
CA LEU A 294 -8.89 -34.18 -1.37
C LEU A 294 -9.52 -32.84 -0.91
N GLY A 295 -10.83 -32.71 -0.67
CA GLY A 295 -11.93 -33.69 -0.67
C GLY A 295 -13.28 -32.97 -0.74
N GLN A 296 -14.30 -33.66 -1.27
CA GLN A 296 -15.68 -33.20 -1.31
C GLN A 296 -16.27 -33.16 0.12
N PRO A 297 -17.09 -32.15 0.47
CA PRO A 297 -17.85 -32.18 1.71
C PRO A 297 -19.02 -33.18 1.61
N PRO A 298 -19.38 -33.86 2.72
CA PRO A 298 -20.47 -34.83 2.73
C PRO A 298 -21.82 -34.18 2.44
N ALA A 299 -22.68 -34.91 1.73
CA ALA A 299 -24.06 -34.54 1.47
C ALA A 299 -24.84 -34.45 2.79
N GLY A 300 -25.46 -33.30 3.06
CA GLY A 300 -26.42 -33.14 4.16
C GLY A 300 -26.09 -32.07 5.21
N SER A 301 -25.65 -30.87 4.84
CA SER A 301 -25.61 -29.73 5.78
C SER A 301 -25.97 -28.40 5.10
N PRO A 302 -26.64 -27.48 5.82
CA PRO A 302 -27.55 -26.50 5.23
C PRO A 302 -26.85 -25.24 4.69
N GLN A 303 -27.36 -24.74 3.56
CA GLN A 303 -26.98 -23.49 2.92
C GLN A 303 -27.44 -22.30 3.78
N TRP A 304 -26.51 -21.58 4.40
CA TRP A 304 -26.78 -20.22 4.89
C TRP A 304 -26.70 -19.25 3.71
N ARG A 305 -27.88 -18.80 3.27
CA ARG A 305 -28.04 -17.67 2.34
C ARG A 305 -27.69 -16.38 3.08
N LEU A 306 -26.82 -15.57 2.49
CA LEU A 306 -26.59 -14.18 2.87
C LEU A 306 -27.76 -13.33 2.37
N CYS A 307 -28.45 -12.68 3.30
CA CYS A 307 -29.06 -11.36 3.12
C CYS A 307 -28.24 -10.38 3.98
#